data_AF-A0AAV8TBN5-F1
#
_entry.id   AF-A0AAV8TBN5-F1
#
_cell.length_a   1.000
_cell.length_b   1.000
_cell.length_c   1.000
_cell.angle_alpha   90.00
_cell.angle_beta   90.00
_cell.angle_gamma   90.00
#
_symmetry.space_group_name_H-M   'P 1'
#
loop_
_entity.id
_entity.type
_entity.pdbx_description
1 polymer ?
#
loop_
_entity_poly.entity_id
_entity_poly.type
_entity_poly.pdbx_seq_one_letter_code
_entity_poly.pdbx_strand_id
1 'polypeptide(L)'
;MEDLDYEDNDFSDEEEEEEDDCNTQIPPRRINGCYPRQDKQIKTDLLKNLKRHKDEDVLKDQAVKNQKALWDKALEFRFLLQKTFSSSNRLPLDFSIRSSFCESDGVSVAYDDLISSSKKTLDSLLELQEVNDRCKSAQPSKKHPNDYEDIDEEWLRISQTNRRIVGFRDKSLDKWQRKAQVTTGATAIKNKLQAFNQNISEQVAAYMRDPSRMVKQMQQRRSAENTMFEYLTT
;
A
#
# COMPACT_ATOMS: atom_id res chain seq x y z
N MET A 1 32.35 -13.98 -7.85
CA MET A 1 31.86 -15.25 -7.29
C MET A 1 31.85 -15.00 -5.80
N GLU A 2 30.70 -14.54 -5.32
CA GLU A 2 30.46 -14.24 -3.90
C GLU A 2 29.28 -15.13 -3.52
N ASP A 3 29.60 -16.13 -2.70
CA ASP A 3 28.67 -17.10 -2.13
C ASP A 3 27.89 -16.41 -1.00
N LEU A 4 26.57 -16.40 -1.11
CA LEU A 4 25.66 -16.04 -0.02
C LEU A 4 24.88 -17.29 0.36
N ASP A 5 25.26 -17.84 1.51
CA ASP A 5 24.63 -18.97 2.20
C ASP A 5 23.12 -18.75 2.37
N TYR A 6 22.37 -19.71 1.85
CA TYR A 6 20.96 -19.91 2.12
C TYR A 6 20.84 -20.79 3.38
N GLU A 7 20.54 -20.21 4.53
CA GLU A 7 20.09 -20.98 5.70
C GLU A 7 18.62 -21.39 5.51
N ASP A 8 18.43 -22.65 5.15
CA ASP A 8 17.18 -23.38 5.09
C ASP A 8 16.81 -23.83 6.51
N ASN A 9 15.83 -23.16 7.14
CA ASN A 9 15.27 -23.61 8.41
C ASN A 9 14.08 -24.53 8.12
N ASP A 10 14.41 -25.80 7.89
CA ASP A 10 13.48 -26.92 7.80
C ASP A 10 12.92 -27.24 9.20
N PHE A 11 11.73 -26.70 9.50
CA PHE A 11 11.01 -26.99 10.75
C PHE A 11 10.27 -28.31 10.55
N SER A 12 10.97 -29.42 10.81
CA SER A 12 10.39 -30.76 10.87
C SER A 12 9.40 -30.85 12.04
N ASP A 13 8.14 -31.07 11.72
CA ASP A 13 7.05 -31.34 12.68
C ASP A 13 7.13 -32.83 13.06
N GLU A 14 7.64 -33.12 14.26
CA GLU A 14 7.63 -34.46 14.85
C GLU A 14 6.21 -34.73 15.40
N GLU A 15 5.35 -35.34 14.59
CA GLU A 15 4.09 -35.91 15.08
C GLU A 15 4.39 -37.27 15.75
N GLU A 16 4.25 -37.29 17.07
CA GLU A 16 4.35 -38.48 17.93
C GLU A 16 3.29 -39.54 17.53
N GLU A 17 3.75 -40.75 17.18
CA GLU A 17 2.89 -41.91 16.97
C GLU A 17 2.44 -42.48 18.33
N GLU A 18 1.16 -42.31 18.67
CA GLU A 18 0.49 -43.08 19.73
C GLU A 18 0.12 -44.47 19.16
N GLU A 19 0.80 -45.52 19.63
CA GLU A 19 0.48 -46.92 19.36
C GLU A 19 -0.85 -47.33 20.04
N ASP A 20 -1.92 -47.46 19.26
CA ASP A 20 -3.18 -48.04 19.74
C ASP A 20 -3.31 -49.50 19.24
N ASP A 21 -3.02 -50.44 20.15
CA ASP A 21 -3.19 -51.89 19.99
C ASP A 21 -4.67 -52.26 19.88
N CYS A 22 -5.09 -52.69 18.68
CA CYS A 22 -6.32 -53.47 18.55
C CYS A 22 -6.12 -54.65 17.60
N ASN A 23 -5.65 -55.74 18.20
CA ASN A 23 -5.70 -57.09 17.66
C ASN A 23 -7.14 -57.51 17.30
N THR A 24 -7.57 -57.23 16.07
CA THR A 24 -8.79 -57.82 15.49
C THR A 24 -8.40 -58.77 14.35
N GLN A 25 -8.56 -60.07 14.59
CA GLN A 25 -8.40 -61.12 13.59
C GLN A 25 -9.39 -60.93 12.44
N ILE A 26 -8.90 -60.48 11.28
CA ILE A 26 -9.68 -60.43 10.04
C ILE A 26 -9.48 -61.78 9.31
N PRO A 27 -10.55 -62.55 9.01
CA PRO A 27 -10.41 -63.79 8.27
C PRO A 27 -9.98 -63.49 6.83
N PRO A 28 -9.18 -64.36 6.17
CA PRO A 28 -8.68 -64.08 4.83
C PRO A 28 -9.84 -64.18 3.83
N ARG A 29 -10.46 -63.04 3.52
CA ARG A 29 -11.32 -62.92 2.35
C ARG A 29 -10.45 -63.04 1.11
N ARG A 30 -10.74 -64.05 0.30
CA ARG A 30 -10.19 -64.25 -1.05
C ARG A 30 -10.25 -62.92 -1.82
N ILE A 31 -9.10 -62.32 -2.07
CA ILE A 31 -8.96 -61.17 -2.97
C ILE A 31 -9.08 -61.69 -4.39
N ASN A 32 -10.33 -61.91 -4.81
CA ASN A 32 -10.67 -62.09 -6.21
C ASN A 32 -10.44 -60.76 -6.92
N GLY A 33 -9.67 -60.80 -8.00
CA GLY A 33 -9.18 -59.65 -8.75
C GLY A 33 -10.26 -58.68 -9.23
N CYS A 34 -10.16 -57.45 -8.76
CA CYS A 34 -10.48 -56.18 -9.40
C CYS A 34 -9.85 -55.16 -8.43
N TYR A 35 -8.82 -54.37 -8.77
CA TYR A 35 -8.97 -53.01 -9.29
C TYR A 35 -7.65 -52.41 -9.82
N PRO A 36 -6.93 -53.02 -10.78
CA PRO A 36 -5.74 -52.39 -11.37
C PRO A 36 -6.07 -51.13 -12.20
N ARG A 37 -7.36 -50.90 -12.51
CA ARG A 37 -7.83 -49.76 -13.32
C ARG A 37 -8.11 -48.50 -12.49
N GLN A 38 -8.63 -48.64 -11.26
CA GLN A 38 -8.90 -47.52 -10.37
C GLN A 38 -7.60 -46.94 -9.80
N ASP A 39 -6.61 -47.76 -9.44
CA ASP A 39 -5.30 -47.27 -8.98
C ASP A 39 -4.56 -46.46 -10.06
N LYS A 40 -4.64 -46.88 -11.32
CA LYS A 40 -4.07 -46.13 -12.44
C LYS A 40 -4.77 -44.78 -12.62
N GLN A 41 -6.09 -44.76 -12.51
CA GLN A 41 -6.89 -43.54 -12.62
C GLN A 41 -6.57 -42.56 -11.48
N ILE A 42 -6.56 -43.05 -10.24
CA ILE A 42 -6.23 -42.27 -9.03
C ILE A 42 -4.81 -41.69 -9.13
N LYS A 43 -3.81 -42.51 -9.53
CA LYS A 43 -2.43 -42.04 -9.74
C LYS A 43 -2.35 -40.98 -10.83
N THR A 44 -3.06 -41.16 -11.95
CA THR A 44 -3.06 -40.16 -13.03
C THR A 44 -3.73 -38.86 -12.61
N ASP A 45 -4.78 -38.91 -11.79
CA ASP A 45 -5.48 -37.72 -11.33
C ASP A 45 -4.70 -37.00 -10.22
N LEU A 46 -3.99 -37.74 -9.35
CA LEU A 46 -3.02 -37.19 -8.40
C LEU A 46 -1.88 -36.45 -9.11
N LEU A 47 -1.28 -37.05 -10.14
CA LEU A 47 -0.22 -36.42 -10.93
C LEU A 47 -0.69 -35.16 -11.66
N LYS A 48 -1.93 -35.15 -12.18
CA LYS A 48 -2.54 -33.96 -12.77
C LYS A 48 -2.75 -32.86 -11.73
N ASN A 49 -3.20 -33.19 -10.52
CA ASN A 49 -3.39 -32.22 -9.45
C ASN A 49 -2.05 -31.64 -8.97
N LEU A 50 -1.02 -32.46 -8.80
CA LEU A 50 0.34 -32.01 -8.49
C LEU A 50 0.90 -31.08 -9.58
N LYS A 51 0.68 -31.43 -10.85
CA LYS A 51 1.11 -30.57 -11.97
C LYS A 51 0.36 -29.24 -11.98
N ARG A 52 -0.95 -29.25 -11.75
CA ARG A 52 -1.76 -28.01 -11.62
C ARG A 52 -1.28 -27.14 -10.46
N HIS A 53 -1.05 -27.73 -9.29
CA HIS A 53 -0.51 -27.01 -8.14
C HIS A 53 0.84 -26.36 -8.47
N LYS A 54 1.75 -27.10 -9.11
CA LYS A 54 3.03 -26.56 -9.56
C LYS A 54 2.85 -25.37 -10.51
N ASP A 55 1.97 -25.48 -11.50
CA ASP A 55 1.71 -24.40 -12.46
C ASP A 55 1.06 -23.18 -11.77
N GLU A 56 0.13 -23.41 -10.84
CA GLU A 56 -0.48 -22.36 -10.02
C GLU A 56 0.53 -21.67 -9.10
N ASP A 57 1.46 -22.42 -8.50
CA ASP A 57 2.47 -21.89 -7.60
C ASP A 57 3.49 -21.05 -8.38
N VAL A 58 3.85 -21.45 -9.61
CA VAL A 58 4.66 -20.60 -10.51
C VAL A 58 3.95 -19.27 -10.81
N LEU A 59 2.63 -19.30 -11.06
CA LEU A 59 1.86 -18.07 -11.28
C LEU A 59 1.77 -17.21 -10.02
N LYS A 60 1.60 -17.82 -8.84
CA LYS A 60 1.61 -17.11 -7.55
C LYS A 60 2.95 -16.46 -7.29
N ASP A 61 4.04 -17.18 -7.51
CA ASP A 61 5.41 -16.66 -7.34
C ASP A 61 5.66 -15.47 -8.27
N GLN A 62 5.23 -15.56 -9.53
CA GLN A 62 5.36 -14.45 -10.46
C GLN A 62 4.53 -13.24 -10.01
N ALA A 63 3.31 -13.47 -9.50
CA ALA A 63 2.48 -12.40 -8.97
C ALA A 63 3.13 -11.75 -7.73
N VAL A 64 3.72 -12.53 -6.83
CA VAL A 64 4.44 -12.03 -5.64
C VAL A 64 5.66 -11.21 -6.06
N LYS A 65 6.45 -11.67 -7.03
CA LYS A 65 7.59 -10.92 -7.58
C LYS A 65 7.15 -9.57 -8.16
N ASN A 66 6.07 -9.55 -8.94
CA ASN A 66 5.53 -8.32 -9.51
C ASN A 66 5.01 -7.36 -8.42
N GLN A 67 4.31 -7.89 -7.41
CA GLN A 67 3.85 -7.09 -6.27
C GLN A 67 5.01 -6.48 -5.48
N LYS A 68 6.08 -7.24 -5.24
CA LYS A 68 7.28 -6.75 -4.57
C LYS A 68 7.95 -5.63 -5.38
N ALA A 69 8.13 -5.83 -6.69
CA ALA A 69 8.70 -4.81 -7.55
C ALA A 69 7.88 -3.51 -7.56
N LEU A 70 6.55 -3.63 -7.62
CA LEU A 70 5.65 -2.47 -7.54
C LEU A 70 5.75 -1.76 -6.18
N TRP A 71 5.84 -2.53 -5.10
CA TRP A 71 6.00 -1.99 -3.75
C TRP A 71 7.31 -1.23 -3.59
N ASP A 72 8.43 -1.82 -4.03
CA ASP A 72 9.76 -1.20 -3.96
C ASP A 72 9.78 0.12 -4.75
N LYS A 73 9.19 0.14 -5.95
CA LYS A 73 9.07 1.36 -6.76
C LYS A 73 8.15 2.41 -6.11
N ALA A 74 7.04 2.00 -5.50
CA ALA A 74 6.17 2.91 -4.76
C ALA A 74 6.85 3.51 -3.52
N LEU A 75 7.70 2.73 -2.85
CA LEU A 75 8.47 3.18 -1.70
C LEU A 75 9.56 4.18 -2.12
N GLU A 76 10.32 3.87 -3.17
CA GLU A 76 11.31 4.78 -3.77
C GLU A 76 10.66 6.11 -4.16
N PHE A 77 9.52 6.03 -4.84
CA PHE A 77 8.72 7.19 -5.22
C PHE A 77 8.32 8.05 -3.99
N ARG A 78 7.86 7.42 -2.91
CA ARG A 78 7.52 8.12 -1.66
C ARG A 78 8.73 8.87 -1.07
N PHE A 79 9.90 8.26 -1.05
CA PHE A 79 11.12 8.91 -0.55
C PHE A 79 11.49 10.15 -1.37
N LEU A 80 11.35 10.07 -2.70
CA LEU A 80 11.60 11.21 -3.58
C LEU A 80 10.61 12.35 -3.34
N LEU A 81 9.31 12.05 -3.26
CA LEU A 81 8.28 13.06 -2.97
C LEU A 81 8.47 13.74 -1.62
N GLN A 82 8.89 12.99 -0.60
CA GLN A 82 9.08 13.57 0.72
C GLN A 82 10.15 14.67 0.72
N LYS A 83 11.23 14.50 -0.05
CA LYS A 83 12.29 15.50 -0.19
C LYS A 83 11.78 16.74 -0.91
N THR A 84 11.10 16.57 -2.04
CA THR A 84 10.57 17.70 -2.81
C THR A 84 9.55 18.49 -2.01
N PHE A 85 8.61 17.83 -1.34
CA PHE A 85 7.63 18.49 -0.47
C PHE A 85 8.30 19.26 0.68
N SER A 86 9.32 18.67 1.31
CA SER A 86 10.09 19.35 2.36
C SER A 86 10.81 20.60 1.85
N SER A 87 11.36 20.55 0.63
CA SER A 87 11.98 21.71 -0.02
C SER A 87 10.94 22.77 -0.42
N SER A 88 9.78 22.37 -0.97
CA SER A 88 8.68 23.28 -1.32
C SER A 88 8.16 24.02 -0.09
N ASN A 89 8.17 23.39 1.09
CA ASN A 89 7.80 24.05 2.34
C ASN A 89 8.72 25.20 2.75
N ARG A 90 9.91 25.33 2.15
CA ARG A 90 10.83 26.46 2.36
C ARG A 90 10.53 27.65 1.46
N LEU A 91 9.66 27.50 0.47
CA LEU A 91 9.33 28.58 -0.45
C LEU A 91 8.56 29.71 0.27
N PRO A 92 8.77 30.98 -0.14
CA PRO A 92 7.99 32.11 0.35
C PRO A 92 6.49 31.89 0.11
N LEU A 93 5.69 31.95 1.18
CA LEU A 93 4.23 31.91 1.10
C LEU A 93 3.61 33.31 1.01
N ASP A 94 4.28 34.29 1.62
CA ASP A 94 3.82 35.67 1.59
C ASP A 94 3.93 36.20 0.16
N PHE A 95 2.79 36.67 -0.36
CA PHE A 95 2.68 37.23 -1.70
C PHE A 95 3.64 38.41 -1.92
N SER A 96 3.83 39.25 -0.90
CA SER A 96 4.73 40.41 -0.99
C SER A 96 6.19 39.98 -1.10
N ILE A 97 6.61 39.01 -0.28
CA ILE A 97 7.98 38.47 -0.31
C ILE A 97 8.22 37.70 -1.62
N ARG A 98 7.23 36.92 -2.07
CA ARG A 98 7.31 36.19 -3.33
C ARG A 98 7.44 37.12 -4.53
N SER A 99 6.66 38.20 -4.59
CA SER A 99 6.72 39.18 -5.70
C SER A 99 8.11 39.79 -5.81
N SER A 100 8.65 40.30 -4.70
CA SER A 100 10.00 40.90 -4.67
C SER A 100 11.10 39.88 -5.01
N PHE A 101 10.96 38.63 -4.56
CA PHE A 101 11.91 37.56 -4.91
C PHE A 101 11.85 37.17 -6.39
N CYS A 102 10.65 37.15 -6.98
CA CYS A 102 10.43 36.81 -8.39
C CYS A 102 10.87 37.92 -9.37
N GLU A 103 11.02 39.16 -8.90
CA GLU A 103 11.57 40.28 -9.68
C GLU A 103 13.08 40.14 -9.96
N SER A 104 13.77 39.23 -9.26
CA SER A 104 15.16 38.89 -9.53
C SER A 104 15.32 38.14 -10.86
N ASP A 105 16.40 38.44 -11.58
CA ASP A 105 16.66 37.84 -12.89
C ASP A 105 16.80 36.30 -12.80
N GLY A 106 16.19 35.59 -13.75
CA GLY A 106 16.14 34.11 -13.80
C GLY A 106 15.22 33.41 -12.78
N VAL A 107 14.78 34.07 -11.70
CA VAL A 107 13.95 33.44 -10.66
C VAL A 107 12.54 33.16 -11.15
N SER A 108 11.93 34.09 -11.88
CA SER A 108 10.59 33.87 -12.47
C SER A 108 10.56 32.65 -13.39
N VAL A 109 11.56 32.52 -14.27
CA VAL A 109 11.69 31.37 -15.19
C VAL A 109 11.83 30.06 -14.41
N ALA A 110 12.66 30.04 -13.36
CA ALA A 110 12.81 28.86 -12.51
C ALA A 110 11.51 28.47 -11.78
N TYR A 111 10.68 29.44 -11.38
CA TYR A 111 9.35 29.16 -10.82
C TYR A 111 8.40 28.58 -11.85
N ASP A 112 8.37 29.12 -13.07
CA ASP A 112 7.52 28.61 -14.14
C ASP A 112 7.92 27.19 -14.55
N ASP A 113 9.22 26.90 -14.60
CA ASP A 113 9.77 25.55 -14.82
C ASP A 113 9.39 24.60 -13.67
N LEU A 114 9.50 25.06 -12.42
CA LEU A 114 9.11 24.28 -11.25
C LEU A 114 7.61 23.94 -11.25
N ILE A 115 6.76 24.92 -11.54
CA ILE A 115 5.30 24.73 -11.65
C ILE A 115 5.00 23.74 -12.76
N SER A 116 5.59 23.95 -13.95
CA SER A 116 5.40 23.09 -15.11
C SER A 116 5.85 21.64 -14.85
N SER A 117 7.01 21.46 -14.21
CA SER A 117 7.53 20.14 -13.83
C SER A 117 6.68 19.46 -12.74
N SER A 118 6.18 20.23 -11.78
CA SER A 118 5.28 19.73 -10.72
C SER A 118 3.95 19.27 -11.29
N LYS A 119 3.36 20.02 -12.23
CA LYS A 119 2.14 19.63 -12.96
C LYS A 119 2.33 18.34 -13.74
N LYS A 120 3.40 18.24 -14.54
CA LYS A 120 3.74 16.99 -15.26
C LYS A 120 3.89 15.79 -14.33
N THR A 121 4.53 16.00 -13.17
CA THR A 121 4.68 14.95 -12.16
C THR A 121 3.32 14.52 -11.61
N LEU A 122 2.44 15.47 -11.27
CA LEU A 122 1.07 15.16 -10.81
C LEU A 122 0.27 14.41 -11.87
N ASP A 123 0.36 14.80 -13.14
CA ASP A 123 -0.31 14.12 -14.25
C ASP A 123 0.15 12.66 -14.37
N SER A 124 1.46 12.41 -14.36
CA SER A 124 2.01 11.04 -14.38
C SER A 124 1.51 10.19 -13.21
N LEU A 125 1.29 10.79 -12.03
CA LEU A 125 0.77 10.09 -10.87
C LEU A 125 -0.71 9.75 -10.98
N LEU A 126 -1.50 10.68 -11.52
CA LEU A 126 -2.91 10.43 -11.79
C LEU A 126 -3.07 9.32 -12.82
N GLU A 127 -2.26 9.32 -13.89
CA GLU A 127 -2.24 8.25 -14.89
C GLU A 127 -1.90 6.89 -14.28
N LEU A 128 -0.84 6.83 -13.45
CA LEU A 128 -0.46 5.61 -12.75
C LEU A 128 -1.57 5.10 -11.83
N GLN A 129 -2.28 6.00 -11.14
CA GLN A 129 -3.40 5.65 -10.29
C GLN A 129 -4.59 5.11 -11.10
N GLU A 130 -4.89 5.70 -12.26
CA GLU A 130 -5.94 5.20 -13.14
C GLU A 130 -5.66 3.80 -13.68
N VAL A 131 -4.40 3.49 -14.04
CA VAL A 131 -3.99 2.15 -14.46
C VAL A 131 -4.21 1.14 -13.32
N ASN A 132 -3.82 1.50 -12.10
CA ASN A 132 -3.99 0.64 -10.93
C ASN A 132 -5.47 0.42 -10.56
N ASP A 133 -6.34 1.41 -10.79
CA ASP A 133 -7.78 1.29 -10.57
C ASP A 133 -8.46 0.35 -11.56
N ARG A 134 -8.06 0.40 -12.84
CA ARG A 134 -8.56 -0.50 -13.89
C ARG A 134 -8.24 -1.96 -13.59
N CYS A 135 -7.13 -2.22 -12.89
CA CYS A 135 -6.78 -3.56 -12.44
C CYS A 135 -7.65 -4.07 -11.26
N LYS A 136 -8.47 -3.23 -10.61
CA LYS A 136 -9.17 -3.58 -9.36
C LYS A 136 -10.70 -3.41 -9.36
N SER A 137 -11.30 -2.74 -10.33
CA SER A 137 -12.71 -2.31 -10.23
C SER A 137 -13.67 -2.99 -11.22
N ALA A 138 -14.43 -3.95 -10.70
CA ALA A 138 -15.87 -4.08 -10.95
C ALA A 138 -16.64 -3.69 -9.69
N GLN A 139 -16.67 -2.41 -9.30
CA GLN A 139 -17.70 -1.89 -8.39
C GLN A 139 -18.10 -0.45 -8.77
N PRO A 140 -19.41 -0.14 -8.79
CA PRO A 140 -19.90 1.18 -9.17
C PRO A 140 -19.69 2.19 -8.03
N SER A 141 -19.05 3.31 -8.36
CA SER A 141 -18.95 4.46 -7.47
C SER A 141 -20.30 5.18 -7.38
N LYS A 142 -20.79 5.41 -6.15
CA LYS A 142 -21.98 6.26 -5.92
C LYS A 142 -21.58 7.72 -6.12
N LYS A 143 -22.23 8.39 -7.07
CA LYS A 143 -22.08 9.83 -7.30
C LYS A 143 -22.68 10.58 -6.11
N HIS A 144 -21.87 11.35 -5.40
CA HIS A 144 -22.34 12.32 -4.41
C HIS A 144 -22.52 13.70 -5.08
N PRO A 145 -23.53 14.49 -4.66
CA PRO A 145 -23.80 15.81 -5.21
C PRO A 145 -22.57 16.74 -5.07
N ASN A 146 -22.31 17.50 -6.12
CA ASN A 146 -21.16 18.38 -6.25
C ASN A 146 -21.55 19.79 -5.78
N ASP A 147 -21.04 20.21 -4.62
CA ASP A 147 -21.48 21.44 -3.93
C ASP A 147 -20.34 22.48 -3.84
N TYR A 148 -19.59 22.65 -4.94
CA TYR A 148 -18.47 23.59 -5.01
C TYR A 148 -18.38 24.19 -6.42
N GLU A 149 -18.89 25.41 -6.59
CA GLU A 149 -18.96 26.12 -7.88
C GLU A 149 -17.65 26.84 -8.29
N ASP A 150 -16.54 26.64 -7.57
CA ASP A 150 -15.27 27.32 -7.88
C ASP A 150 -14.06 26.46 -7.48
N ILE A 151 -13.96 25.25 -8.03
CA ILE A 151 -12.78 24.40 -7.87
C ILE A 151 -12.07 24.33 -9.22
N ASP A 152 -10.81 24.80 -9.23
CA ASP A 152 -9.83 24.60 -10.30
C ASP A 152 -9.91 23.16 -10.86
N GLU A 153 -10.03 23.05 -12.18
CA GLU A 153 -10.25 21.80 -12.91
C GLU A 153 -9.20 20.73 -12.54
N GLU A 154 -7.95 21.14 -12.29
CA GLU A 154 -6.87 20.26 -11.85
C GLU A 154 -7.19 19.64 -10.48
N TRP A 155 -7.66 20.45 -9.53
CA TRP A 155 -8.07 19.99 -8.20
C TRP A 155 -9.32 19.12 -8.24
N LEU A 156 -10.27 19.42 -9.14
CA LEU A 156 -11.44 18.60 -9.34
C LEU A 156 -11.05 17.19 -9.81
N ARG A 157 -10.16 17.09 -10.82
CA ARG A 157 -9.66 15.81 -11.33
C ARG A 157 -8.96 15.00 -10.23
N ILE A 158 -8.06 15.62 -9.46
CA ILE A 158 -7.37 14.98 -8.32
C ILE A 158 -8.40 14.44 -7.31
N SER A 159 -9.39 15.26 -6.95
CA SER A 159 -10.41 14.90 -5.95
C SER A 159 -11.25 13.70 -6.42
N GLN A 160 -11.64 13.65 -7.70
CA GLN A 160 -12.42 12.57 -8.27
C GLN A 160 -11.63 11.26 -8.29
N THR A 161 -10.38 11.30 -8.71
CA THR A 161 -9.50 10.12 -8.74
C THR A 161 -9.25 9.60 -7.32
N ASN A 162 -9.01 10.48 -6.35
CA ASN A 162 -8.89 10.08 -4.94
C ASN A 162 -10.18 9.46 -4.39
N ARG A 163 -11.36 10.00 -4.73
CA ARG A 163 -12.67 9.45 -4.31
C ARG A 163 -12.89 8.01 -4.79
N ARG A 164 -12.43 7.65 -5.99
CA ARG A 164 -12.57 6.28 -6.53
C ARG A 164 -11.86 5.24 -5.67
N ILE A 165 -10.71 5.60 -5.10
CA ILE A 165 -9.89 4.67 -4.31
C ILE A 165 -10.20 4.66 -2.81
N VAL A 166 -10.93 5.65 -2.29
CA VAL A 166 -11.25 5.79 -0.85
C VAL A 166 -11.75 4.48 -0.26
N GLY A 167 -12.72 3.82 -0.89
CA GLY A 167 -13.31 2.59 -0.36
C GLY A 167 -12.31 1.42 -0.29
N PHE A 168 -11.40 1.30 -1.28
CA PHE A 168 -10.35 0.28 -1.26
C PHE A 168 -9.27 0.61 -0.22
N ARG A 169 -8.84 1.88 -0.17
CA ARG A 169 -7.83 2.39 0.74
C ARG A 169 -8.26 2.16 2.19
N ASP A 170 -9.45 2.60 2.57
CA ASP A 170 -9.93 2.55 3.95
C ASP A 170 -10.06 1.09 4.43
N LYS A 171 -10.68 0.22 3.62
CA LYS A 171 -10.75 -1.22 3.90
C LYS A 171 -9.38 -1.87 4.06
N SER A 172 -8.42 -1.50 3.21
CA SER A 172 -7.07 -2.06 3.25
C SER A 172 -6.31 -1.59 4.48
N LEU A 173 -6.37 -0.29 4.80
CA LEU A 173 -5.74 0.28 5.99
C LEU A 173 -6.28 -0.34 7.28
N ASP A 174 -7.60 -0.43 7.41
CA ASP A 174 -8.23 -0.99 8.60
C ASP A 174 -7.91 -2.49 8.77
N LYS A 175 -7.84 -3.24 7.65
CA LYS A 175 -7.40 -4.64 7.67
C LYS A 175 -5.97 -4.77 8.18
N TRP A 176 -5.04 -3.97 7.65
CA TRP A 176 -3.64 -4.01 8.06
C TRP A 176 -3.43 -3.53 9.49
N GLN A 177 -4.18 -2.53 9.93
CA GLN A 177 -4.22 -2.10 11.33
C GLN A 177 -4.61 -3.27 12.25
N ARG A 178 -5.73 -3.94 11.95
CA ARG A 178 -6.18 -5.09 12.77
C ARG A 178 -5.13 -6.19 12.81
N LYS A 179 -4.52 -6.51 11.66
CA LYS A 179 -3.46 -7.51 11.58
C LYS A 179 -2.26 -7.12 12.44
N ALA A 180 -1.79 -5.88 12.34
CA ALA A 180 -0.69 -5.37 13.15
C ALA A 180 -1.01 -5.39 14.65
N GLN A 181 -2.24 -5.04 15.05
CA GLN A 181 -2.68 -5.09 16.46
C GLN A 181 -2.73 -6.52 17.03
N VAL A 182 -3.07 -7.51 16.21
CA VAL A 182 -3.08 -8.92 16.61
C VAL A 182 -1.65 -9.43 16.75
N THR A 183 -0.79 -9.18 15.77
CA THR A 183 0.60 -9.65 15.78
C THR A 183 1.43 -9.04 16.92
N THR A 184 1.16 -7.80 17.32
CA THR A 184 1.90 -7.11 18.39
C THR A 184 1.38 -7.39 19.80
N GLY A 185 0.33 -8.22 19.96
CA GLY A 185 -0.29 -8.48 21.26
C GLY A 185 -1.04 -7.29 21.86
N ALA A 186 -1.14 -6.17 21.14
CA ALA A 186 -1.81 -4.94 21.59
C ALA A 186 -3.33 -5.13 21.83
N THR A 187 -3.89 -6.23 21.34
CA THR A 187 -5.28 -6.64 21.63
C THR A 187 -5.50 -6.97 23.11
N ALA A 188 -4.47 -7.35 23.87
CA ALA A 188 -4.58 -7.59 25.32
C ALA A 188 -4.64 -6.28 26.14
N ILE A 189 -4.20 -5.14 25.57
CA ILE A 189 -4.15 -3.82 26.23
C ILE A 189 -5.45 -3.00 25.98
N LYS A 190 -6.36 -3.52 25.14
CA LYS A 190 -7.53 -2.80 24.58
C LYS A 190 -8.55 -2.26 25.58
N ASN A 191 -8.57 -2.73 26.82
CA ASN A 191 -9.62 -2.35 27.77
C ASN A 191 -9.50 -0.91 28.32
N LYS A 192 -8.46 -0.14 27.95
CA LYS A 192 -8.18 1.16 28.60
C LYS A 192 -8.24 2.41 27.72
N LEU A 193 -8.29 2.31 26.38
CA LEU A 193 -8.22 3.50 25.49
C LEU A 193 -9.13 3.39 24.25
N GLN A 194 -10.12 4.27 24.16
CA GLN A 194 -11.15 4.32 23.10
C GLN A 194 -10.57 4.57 21.70
N ALA A 195 -9.45 5.30 21.60
CA ALA A 195 -8.76 5.56 20.34
C ALA A 195 -8.17 4.29 19.67
N PHE A 196 -7.87 3.24 20.44
CA PHE A 196 -7.38 1.96 19.90
C PHE A 196 -8.52 1.03 19.43
N ASN A 197 -9.77 1.38 19.74
CA ASN A 197 -10.96 0.61 19.39
C ASN A 197 -11.66 1.11 18.12
N GLN A 198 -11.21 2.22 17.53
CA GLN A 198 -11.73 2.76 16.28
C GLN A 198 -10.85 2.40 15.09
N ASN A 199 -11.47 2.21 13.92
CA ASN A 199 -10.74 2.05 12.66
C ASN A 199 -9.95 3.33 12.36
N ILE A 200 -8.73 3.21 11.82
CA ILE A 200 -7.90 4.37 11.43
C ILE A 200 -8.64 5.25 10.43
N SER A 201 -9.40 4.65 9.49
CA SER A 201 -10.21 5.38 8.54
C SER A 201 -11.21 6.34 9.22
N GLU A 202 -11.90 5.88 10.26
CA GLU A 202 -12.84 6.68 11.06
C GLU A 202 -12.13 7.78 11.84
N GLN A 203 -10.96 7.48 12.42
CA GLN A 203 -10.14 8.47 13.12
C GLN A 203 -9.72 9.59 12.18
N VAL A 204 -9.19 9.24 11.00
CA VAL A 204 -8.81 10.21 9.96
C VAL A 204 -10.03 11.03 9.53
N ALA A 205 -11.18 10.39 9.28
CA ALA A 205 -12.40 11.12 8.91
C ALA A 205 -12.85 12.11 9.98
N ALA A 206 -12.76 11.75 11.28
CA ALA A 206 -13.06 12.65 12.38
C ALA A 206 -12.08 13.82 12.45
N TYR A 207 -10.77 13.57 12.28
CA TYR A 207 -9.75 14.63 12.23
C TYR A 207 -9.94 15.57 11.03
N MET A 208 -10.36 15.05 9.87
CA MET A 208 -10.59 15.85 8.66
C MET A 208 -11.81 16.77 8.73
N ARG A 209 -12.68 16.65 9.75
CA ARG A 209 -13.79 17.59 9.98
C ARG A 209 -13.32 18.96 10.45
N ASP A 210 -12.19 19.04 11.16
CA ASP A 210 -11.53 20.28 11.53
C ASP A 210 -10.02 20.16 11.26
N PRO A 211 -9.59 20.38 10.00
CA PRO A 211 -8.20 20.20 9.60
C PRO A 211 -7.28 21.30 10.15
N SER A 212 -7.81 22.35 10.79
CA SER A 212 -7.04 23.52 11.21
C SER A 212 -5.86 23.16 12.12
N ARG A 213 -6.06 22.23 13.05
CA ARG A 213 -5.01 21.71 13.94
C ARG A 213 -3.94 20.94 13.17
N MET A 214 -4.35 20.08 12.24
CA MET A 214 -3.44 19.28 11.42
C MET A 214 -2.58 20.17 10.52
N VAL A 215 -3.18 21.15 9.85
CA VAL A 215 -2.47 22.11 8.99
C VAL A 215 -1.41 22.86 9.80
N LYS A 216 -1.75 23.34 11.00
CA LYS A 216 -0.80 24.02 11.89
C LYS A 216 0.34 23.13 12.37
N GLN A 217 0.12 21.81 12.49
CA GLN A 217 1.16 20.85 12.90
C GLN A 217 2.01 20.35 11.73
N MET A 218 1.43 20.20 10.54
CA MET A 218 2.15 19.77 9.32
C MET A 218 3.02 20.88 8.74
N GLN A 219 2.65 22.15 8.99
CA GLN A 219 3.54 23.26 8.71
C GLN A 219 4.77 23.16 9.63
N GLN A 220 5.95 23.00 9.03
CA GLN A 220 7.20 23.10 9.80
C GLN A 220 7.24 24.45 10.50
N ARG A 221 7.72 24.48 11.76
CA ARG A 221 8.01 25.75 12.45
C ARG A 221 9.06 26.47 11.62
N ARG A 222 8.63 27.47 10.84
CA ARG A 222 9.53 28.34 10.07
C ARG A 222 10.26 29.21 11.07
N SER A 223 11.45 28.81 11.51
CA SER A 223 12.37 29.75 12.14
C SER A 223 12.71 30.81 11.10
N ALA A 224 12.60 32.09 11.48
CA ALA A 224 12.94 33.23 10.64
C ALA A 224 14.38 33.13 10.06
N GLU A 225 15.23 32.36 10.74
CA GLU A 225 16.66 32.12 10.44
C GLU A 225 16.90 31.19 9.23
N ASN A 226 15.88 30.56 8.63
CA ASN A 226 16.07 29.61 7.52
C ASN A 226 15.25 29.92 6.26
N THR A 227 14.63 31.10 6.21
CA THR A 227 14.18 31.67 4.94
C THR A 227 15.41 32.10 4.13
N MET A 228 15.38 31.88 2.82
CA MET A 228 16.39 32.30 1.81
C MET A 228 16.58 33.83 1.73
N PHE A 229 16.52 34.53 2.85
CA PHE A 229 16.63 35.98 2.99
C PHE A 229 17.97 36.36 3.62
N GLU A 230 18.54 35.53 4.51
CA GLU A 230 19.84 35.83 5.13
C GLU A 230 21.01 35.78 4.13
N TYR A 231 20.89 35.05 3.03
CA TYR A 231 21.95 34.96 2.00
C TYR A 231 21.86 36.02 0.89
N LEU A 232 20.82 36.86 0.87
CA LEU A 232 20.64 37.92 -0.13
C LEU A 232 20.92 39.32 0.43
N THR A 233 21.35 39.43 1.69
CA THR A 233 21.62 40.71 2.37
C THR A 233 23.10 40.92 2.72
N THR A 234 24.03 40.27 2.01
CA THR A 234 25.47 40.57 2.08
C THR A 234 26.01 40.85 0.69
#